data_AF-A0A948QKE5-F1
#
_entry.id   AF-A0A948QKE5-F1
#
_cell.length_a   1.000
_cell.length_b   1.000
_cell.length_c   1.000
_cell.angle_alpha   90.00
_cell.angle_beta   90.00
_cell.angle_gamma   90.00
#
_symmetry.space_group_name_H-M   'P 1'
#
loop_
_entity.id
_entity.type
_entity.pdbx_description
1 polymer ?
#
loop_
_entity_poly.entity_id
_entity_poly.type
_entity_poly.pdbx_seq_one_letter_code
_entity_poly.pdbx_strand_id
1 'polypeptide(L)'
;MEERLPWYKRFWVWIGLLFISLIVLGFLLFARQTYIYYQQIKTGQNPGVFMEVGSTDKKQVSEYEKKKVQQLKEQARGKYDQPYLGSEDAVHEVVEFVDFGCPYCKQALKELHTLANVRSDVKIIIRDFPIKELHPNAEVAAQAALCVWNNDGQEKYWKYHDLLFA
;
A
#
# COMPACT_ATOMS: atom_id res chain seq x y z
N MET A 1 11.03 36.39 -70.21
CA MET A 1 10.41 36.75 -68.92
C MET A 1 10.17 35.47 -68.18
N GLU A 2 11.00 35.16 -67.19
CA GLU A 2 10.88 33.93 -66.41
C GLU A 2 9.72 34.11 -65.42
N GLU A 3 8.61 33.40 -65.64
CA GLU A 3 7.43 33.49 -64.78
C GLU A 3 7.79 32.98 -63.38
N ARG A 4 7.95 33.92 -62.44
CA ARG A 4 8.18 33.58 -61.03
C ARG A 4 6.92 32.90 -60.49
N LEU A 5 6.97 31.57 -60.40
CA LEU A 5 5.91 30.77 -59.79
C LEU A 5 5.57 31.30 -58.39
N PRO A 6 4.27 31.42 -58.04
CA PRO A 6 3.83 31.88 -56.73
C PRO A 6 4.49 31.10 -55.60
N TRP A 7 4.83 31.79 -54.50
CA TRP A 7 5.63 31.23 -53.41
C TRP A 7 5.07 29.92 -52.82
N TYR A 8 3.74 29.76 -52.80
CA TYR A 8 3.04 28.57 -52.29
C TYR A 8 3.09 27.34 -53.22
N LYS A 9 3.47 27.50 -54.49
CA LYS A 9 3.64 26.39 -55.45
C LYS A 9 5.03 25.74 -55.38
N ARG A 10 5.92 26.26 -54.52
CA ARG A 10 7.26 25.70 -54.33
C ARG A 10 7.17 24.39 -53.54
N PHE A 11 7.84 23.36 -54.01
CA PHE A 11 7.85 22.03 -53.39
C PHE A 11 8.24 22.04 -51.90
N TRP A 12 9.17 22.92 -51.49
CA TRP A 12 9.56 23.10 -50.10
C TRP A 12 8.43 23.60 -49.17
N VAL A 13 7.48 24.37 -49.68
CA VAL A 13 6.30 24.80 -48.91
C VAL A 13 5.39 23.61 -48.61
N TRP A 14 5.20 22.72 -49.57
CA TRP A 14 4.44 21.48 -49.37
C TRP A 14 5.12 20.54 -48.39
N ILE A 15 6.45 20.39 -48.45
CA ILE A 15 7.21 19.64 -47.43
C ILE A 15 7.02 20.24 -46.04
N GLY A 16 7.13 21.57 -45.92
CA GLY A 16 6.95 22.28 -44.65
C GLY A 16 5.55 22.08 -44.06
N LEU A 17 4.51 22.18 -44.90
CA LEU A 17 3.13 21.94 -44.48
C LEU A 17 2.91 20.48 -44.04
N LEU A 18 3.51 19.52 -44.74
CA LEU A 18 3.44 18.10 -44.38
C LEU A 18 4.11 17.84 -43.01
N PHE A 19 5.27 18.43 -42.77
CA PHE A 19 5.99 18.31 -41.51
C PHE A 19 5.21 18.93 -40.33
N ILE A 20 4.64 20.11 -40.52
CA ILE A 20 3.78 20.76 -39.52
C ILE A 20 2.54 19.90 -39.25
N SER A 21 1.92 19.34 -40.28
CA SER A 21 0.78 18.44 -40.13
C SER A 21 1.12 17.19 -39.31
N LEU A 22 2.32 16.61 -39.50
CA LEU A 22 2.78 15.45 -38.72
C LEU A 22 3.02 15.80 -37.25
N ILE A 23 3.60 16.98 -36.97
CA ILE A 23 3.81 17.45 -35.59
C ILE A 23 2.46 17.65 -34.89
N VAL A 24 1.50 18.31 -35.54
CA VAL A 24 0.17 18.54 -34.98
C VAL A 24 -0.54 17.19 -34.73
N LEU A 25 -0.46 16.26 -35.68
CA LEU A 25 -1.02 14.92 -35.50
C LEU A 25 -0.38 14.19 -34.30
N GLY A 26 0.95 14.26 -34.16
CA GLY A 26 1.67 13.68 -33.02
C GLY A 26 1.23 14.28 -31.68
N PHE A 27 1.08 15.61 -31.62
CA PHE A 27 0.61 16.28 -30.41
C PHE A 27 -0.83 15.89 -30.04
N LEU A 28 -1.73 15.76 -31.02
CA LEU A 28 -3.10 15.30 -30.81
C LEU A 28 -3.15 13.85 -30.32
N LEU A 29 -2.32 12.97 -30.87
CA LEU A 29 -2.21 11.57 -30.41
C LEU A 29 -1.68 11.49 -28.97
N PHE A 30 -0.66 12.28 -28.65
CA PHE A 30 -0.10 12.36 -27.29
C PHE A 30 -1.11 12.90 -26.28
N ALA A 31 -1.81 13.99 -26.61
CA ALA A 31 -2.86 14.57 -25.77
C ALA A 31 -4.02 13.59 -25.54
N ARG A 32 -4.44 12.86 -26.59
CA ARG A 32 -5.44 11.79 -26.46
C ARG A 32 -4.94 10.67 -25.55
N GLN A 33 -3.71 10.21 -25.73
CA GLN A 33 -3.16 9.11 -24.95
C GLN A 33 -3.01 9.46 -23.46
N THR A 34 -2.49 10.66 -23.17
CA THR A 34 -2.37 11.17 -21.80
C THR A 34 -3.73 11.37 -21.14
N TYR A 35 -4.74 11.83 -21.88
CA TYR A 35 -6.11 11.92 -21.36
C TYR A 35 -6.71 10.55 -21.01
N ILE A 36 -6.49 9.53 -21.85
CA ILE A 36 -6.94 8.15 -21.56
C ILE A 36 -6.27 7.64 -20.28
N TYR A 37 -4.95 7.80 -20.14
CA TYR A 37 -4.23 7.39 -18.93
C TYR A 37 -4.71 8.15 -17.69
N TYR A 38 -4.92 9.46 -17.80
CA TYR A 38 -5.47 10.27 -16.71
C TYR A 38 -6.83 9.74 -16.26
N GLN A 39 -7.72 9.42 -17.20
CA GLN A 39 -9.02 8.83 -16.89
C GLN A 39 -8.87 7.44 -16.24
N GLN A 40 -7.99 6.58 -16.75
CA GLN A 40 -7.74 5.25 -16.17
C GLN A 40 -7.22 5.32 -14.73
N ILE A 41 -6.34 6.28 -14.42
CA ILE A 41 -5.84 6.52 -13.05
C ILE A 41 -6.99 7.03 -12.17
N LYS A 42 -7.79 7.95 -12.66
CA LYS A 42 -8.90 8.53 -11.91
C LYS A 42 -10.03 7.52 -11.63
N THR A 43 -10.34 6.66 -12.59
CA THR A 43 -11.40 5.63 -12.45
C THR A 43 -10.88 4.34 -11.83
N GLY A 44 -9.57 4.20 -11.66
CA GLY A 44 -8.94 2.96 -11.19
C GLY A 44 -9.16 1.81 -12.15
N GLN A 45 -9.15 2.05 -13.47
CA GLN A 45 -9.33 1.03 -14.52
C GLN A 45 -8.07 0.90 -15.40
N ASN A 46 -6.88 0.91 -14.79
CA ASN A 46 -5.62 0.75 -15.53
C ASN A 46 -5.23 -0.73 -15.66
N PRO A 47 -5.35 -1.37 -16.85
CA PRO A 47 -5.01 -2.78 -17.05
C PRO A 47 -3.55 -3.13 -16.73
N GLY A 48 -2.63 -2.15 -16.72
CA GLY A 48 -1.23 -2.37 -16.34
C GLY A 48 -0.99 -2.55 -14.83
N VAL A 49 -1.88 -2.01 -13.98
CA VAL A 49 -1.77 -2.13 -12.51
C VAL A 49 -2.39 -3.45 -12.01
N PHE A 50 -3.39 -3.95 -12.73
CA PHE A 50 -4.13 -5.17 -12.37
C PHE A 50 -3.42 -6.49 -12.67
N MET A 51 -2.25 -6.45 -13.31
CA MET A 51 -1.44 -7.64 -13.56
C MET A 51 -0.59 -8.06 -12.35
N GLU A 52 -0.30 -7.15 -11.41
CA GLU A 52 0.37 -7.48 -10.13
C GLU A 52 -0.60 -7.53 -8.94
N VAL A 53 -1.70 -6.77 -9.00
CA VAL A 53 -2.78 -6.82 -8.02
C VAL A 53 -3.98 -7.42 -8.73
N GLY A 54 -4.12 -8.74 -8.65
CA GLY A 54 -5.17 -9.50 -9.33
C GLY A 54 -6.51 -8.78 -9.27
N SER A 55 -7.02 -8.36 -10.42
CA SER A 55 -8.32 -7.72 -10.55
C SER A 55 -9.41 -8.72 -10.16
N THR A 56 -9.76 -8.74 -8.88
CA THR A 56 -10.94 -9.42 -8.40
C THR A 56 -12.16 -8.71 -8.97
N ASP A 57 -12.81 -9.36 -9.95
CA ASP A 57 -14.07 -8.95 -10.52
C ASP A 57 -15.13 -8.86 -9.40
N LYS A 58 -15.62 -7.64 -9.14
CA LYS A 58 -16.48 -7.27 -7.99
C LYS A 58 -17.76 -8.10 -7.85
N LYS A 59 -18.17 -8.87 -8.86
CA LYS A 59 -19.42 -9.66 -8.82
C LYS A 59 -19.27 -11.11 -8.37
N GLN A 60 -18.09 -11.74 -8.45
CA GLN A 60 -17.90 -13.12 -7.98
C GLN A 60 -17.35 -13.23 -6.54
N VAL A 61 -17.07 -12.11 -5.88
CA VAL A 61 -16.53 -12.02 -4.51
C VAL A 61 -17.50 -12.42 -3.39
N SER A 62 -18.74 -12.80 -3.72
CA SER A 62 -19.83 -12.45 -2.81
C SER A 62 -20.12 -13.41 -1.65
N GLU A 63 -19.50 -14.60 -1.56
CA GLU A 63 -19.72 -15.51 -0.41
C GLU A 63 -18.51 -16.38 -0.04
N TYR A 64 -17.85 -17.01 -1.02
CA TYR A 64 -16.62 -17.77 -0.78
C TYR A 64 -15.49 -16.89 -0.24
N GLU A 65 -15.31 -15.70 -0.83
CA GLU A 65 -14.34 -14.72 -0.33
C GLU A 65 -14.76 -14.15 1.04
N LYS A 66 -16.06 -14.01 1.35
CA LYS A 66 -16.47 -13.61 2.71
C LYS A 66 -16.07 -14.64 3.75
N LYS A 67 -16.31 -15.93 3.49
CA LYS A 67 -15.92 -17.02 4.39
C LYS A 67 -14.40 -17.12 4.53
N LYS A 68 -13.68 -16.98 3.42
CA LYS A 68 -12.21 -16.97 3.41
C LYS A 68 -11.62 -15.76 4.13
N VAL A 69 -12.18 -14.57 3.92
CA VAL A 69 -11.79 -13.34 4.62
C VAL A 69 -12.10 -13.45 6.11
N GLN A 70 -13.24 -14.02 6.48
CA GLN A 70 -13.57 -14.26 7.89
C GLN A 70 -12.57 -15.22 8.53
N GLN A 71 -12.26 -16.33 7.87
CA GLN A 71 -11.26 -17.29 8.31
C GLN A 71 -9.86 -16.65 8.43
N LEU A 72 -9.46 -15.83 7.46
CA LEU A 72 -8.19 -15.11 7.50
C LEU A 72 -8.14 -14.06 8.62
N LYS A 73 -9.25 -13.37 8.88
CA LYS A 73 -9.37 -12.44 10.02
C LYS A 73 -9.19 -13.17 11.34
N GLU A 74 -9.86 -14.31 11.51
CA GLU A 74 -9.72 -15.14 12.71
C GLU A 74 -8.31 -15.68 12.86
N GLN A 75 -7.66 -16.08 11.76
CA GLN A 75 -6.28 -16.54 11.77
C GLN A 75 -5.30 -15.40 12.12
N ALA A 76 -5.48 -14.21 11.55
CA ALA A 76 -4.65 -13.04 11.83
C ALA A 76 -4.84 -12.57 13.29
N ARG A 77 -6.08 -12.47 13.74
CA ARG A 77 -6.43 -12.15 15.15
C ARG A 77 -5.93 -13.24 16.10
N GLY A 78 -5.90 -14.50 15.65
CA GLY A 78 -5.54 -15.72 16.38
C GLY A 78 -6.16 -15.83 17.77
N LYS A 79 -5.51 -16.58 18.68
CA LYS A 79 -6.10 -16.88 19.99
C LYS A 79 -6.18 -15.59 20.82
N TYR A 80 -7.31 -15.43 21.52
CA TYR A 80 -7.79 -14.26 22.30
C TYR A 80 -6.85 -13.66 23.35
N ASP A 81 -5.59 -14.08 23.43
CA ASP A 81 -4.64 -13.71 24.48
C ASP A 81 -3.36 -13.14 23.87
N GLN A 82 -3.48 -11.98 23.23
CA GLN A 82 -2.36 -11.27 22.60
C GLN A 82 -2.24 -9.85 23.11
N PRO A 83 -1.01 -9.30 23.07
CA PRO A 83 -0.80 -7.90 23.38
C PRO A 83 -1.58 -6.98 22.45
N TYR A 84 -2.17 -5.94 23.03
CA TYR A 84 -2.87 -4.90 22.28
C TYR A 84 -2.62 -3.49 22.83
N LEU A 85 -2.84 -2.47 22.00
CA LEU A 85 -3.00 -1.06 22.39
C LEU A 85 -4.46 -0.63 22.20
N GLY A 86 -4.90 0.31 23.02
CA GLY A 86 -6.25 0.86 22.97
C GLY A 86 -7.24 0.09 23.84
N SER A 87 -8.53 0.25 23.55
CA SER A 87 -9.62 -0.38 24.31
C SER A 87 -9.80 -1.85 23.92
N GLU A 88 -10.14 -2.71 24.88
CA GLU A 88 -10.50 -4.09 24.61
C GLU A 88 -11.80 -4.20 23.78
N ASP A 89 -12.73 -3.27 23.99
CA ASP A 89 -14.07 -3.20 23.39
C ASP A 89 -14.12 -2.36 22.11
N ALA A 90 -12.97 -2.04 21.52
CA ALA A 90 -12.92 -1.19 20.34
C ALA A 90 -13.59 -1.83 19.11
N VAL A 91 -14.31 -1.02 18.34
CA VAL A 91 -15.10 -1.49 17.19
C VAL A 91 -14.21 -1.80 15.97
N HIS A 92 -13.06 -1.14 15.88
CA HIS A 92 -12.10 -1.34 14.80
C HIS A 92 -10.85 -2.04 15.33
N GLU A 93 -10.52 -3.18 14.73
CA GLU A 93 -9.30 -3.92 15.04
C GLU A 93 -8.27 -3.77 13.91
N VAL A 94 -7.04 -3.44 14.29
CA VAL A 94 -5.87 -3.41 13.41
C VAL A 94 -4.91 -4.46 13.91
N VAL A 95 -4.48 -5.38 13.03
CA VAL A 95 -3.45 -6.37 13.37
C VAL A 95 -2.14 -5.90 12.78
N GLU A 96 -1.21 -5.51 13.64
CA GLU A 96 0.12 -5.05 13.25
C GLU A 96 1.12 -6.21 13.34
N PHE A 97 1.82 -6.48 12.23
CA PHE A 97 2.91 -7.46 12.20
C PHE A 97 4.24 -6.75 12.43
N VAL A 98 4.95 -7.15 13.48
CA VAL A 98 6.11 -6.44 14.00
C VAL A 98 7.36 -7.32 13.99
N ASP A 99 8.49 -6.72 13.64
CA ASP A 99 9.81 -7.31 13.75
C ASP A 99 10.71 -6.38 14.59
N PHE A 100 11.22 -6.88 15.71
CA PHE A 100 12.07 -6.12 16.64
C PHE A 100 13.42 -5.66 16.05
N GLY A 101 13.87 -6.23 14.92
CA GLY A 101 15.05 -5.77 14.19
C GLY A 101 14.73 -4.75 13.10
N CYS A 102 13.47 -4.54 12.74
CA CYS A 102 13.09 -3.70 11.60
C CYS A 102 13.06 -2.21 11.98
N PRO A 103 13.84 -1.34 11.31
CA PRO A 103 13.86 0.09 11.61
C PRO A 103 12.56 0.82 11.24
N TYR A 104 11.76 0.26 10.34
CA TYR A 104 10.45 0.81 9.99
C TYR A 104 9.37 0.44 11.00
N CYS A 105 9.44 -0.76 11.58
CA CYS A 105 8.58 -1.15 12.71
C CYS A 105 8.80 -0.22 13.91
N LYS A 106 10.08 0.11 14.22
CA LYS A 106 10.42 1.12 15.25
C LYS A 106 9.78 2.48 14.97
N GLN A 107 9.78 2.93 13.72
CA GLN A 107 9.16 4.21 13.35
C GLN A 107 7.63 4.16 13.44
N ALA A 108 7.02 3.06 13.00
CA ALA A 108 5.58 2.84 13.05
C ALA A 108 5.04 2.83 14.48
N LEU A 109 5.81 2.33 15.45
CA LEU A 109 5.39 2.24 16.86
C LEU A 109 4.86 3.56 17.42
N LYS A 110 5.52 4.69 17.12
CA LYS A 110 5.08 6.01 17.55
C LYS A 110 3.70 6.38 17.00
N GLU A 111 3.46 6.06 15.73
CA GLU A 111 2.18 6.33 15.07
C GLU A 111 1.07 5.41 15.61
N LEU A 112 1.39 4.15 15.94
CA LEU A 112 0.45 3.21 16.56
C LEU A 112 0.01 3.68 17.96
N HIS A 113 0.94 4.12 18.81
CA HIS A 113 0.60 4.71 20.10
C HIS A 113 -0.26 5.96 19.94
N THR A 114 0.08 6.82 18.99
CA THR A 114 -0.70 8.04 18.71
C THR A 114 -2.11 7.67 18.27
N LEU A 115 -2.26 6.71 17.36
CA LEU A 115 -3.55 6.23 16.89
C LEU A 115 -4.40 5.67 18.03
N ALA A 116 -3.85 4.78 18.84
CA ALA A 116 -4.57 4.17 19.97
C ALA A 116 -4.97 5.22 21.04
N ASN A 117 -4.17 6.27 21.23
CA ASN A 117 -4.48 7.33 22.18
C ASN A 117 -5.55 8.31 21.66
N VAL A 118 -5.54 8.61 20.36
CA VAL A 118 -6.48 9.57 19.75
C VAL A 118 -7.82 8.90 19.42
N ARG A 119 -7.81 7.60 19.11
CA ARG A 119 -8.99 6.85 18.68
C ARG A 119 -9.33 5.74 19.66
N SER A 120 -10.27 6.02 20.58
CA SER A 120 -10.80 5.03 21.52
C SER A 120 -11.58 3.90 20.86
N ASP A 121 -11.98 4.08 19.60
CA ASP A 121 -12.68 3.09 18.78
C ASP A 121 -11.73 2.13 18.02
N VAL A 122 -10.42 2.25 18.23
CA VAL A 122 -9.39 1.39 17.62
C VAL A 122 -8.67 0.54 18.67
N LYS A 123 -8.53 -0.75 18.37
CA LYS A 123 -7.70 -1.73 19.06
C LYS A 123 -6.60 -2.20 18.12
N ILE A 124 -5.35 -2.06 18.54
CA ILE A 124 -4.19 -2.49 17.76
C ILE A 124 -3.64 -3.77 18.39
N ILE A 125 -3.76 -4.89 17.69
CA ILE A 125 -3.27 -6.20 18.13
C ILE A 125 -1.88 -6.41 17.55
N ILE A 126 -0.91 -6.80 18.37
CA ILE A 126 0.48 -6.97 17.95
C ILE A 126 0.77 -8.44 17.60
N ARG A 127 1.47 -8.63 16.48
CA ARG A 127 1.91 -9.93 15.96
C ARG A 127 3.38 -9.94 15.64
N ASP A 128 4.13 -10.70 16.43
CA ASP A 128 5.55 -10.90 16.12
C ASP A 128 5.70 -11.67 14.79
N PHE A 129 6.43 -11.07 13.86
CA PHE A 129 6.77 -11.62 12.54
C PHE A 129 8.29 -11.47 12.30
N PRO A 130 9.13 -12.23 13.01
CA PRO A 130 10.58 -12.09 12.93
C PRO A 130 11.11 -12.61 11.58
N ILE A 131 11.70 -11.72 10.79
CA ILE A 131 12.34 -12.04 9.50
C ILE A 131 13.79 -12.40 9.76
N LYS A 132 14.04 -13.64 10.21
CA LYS A 132 15.35 -14.11 10.71
C LYS A 132 16.48 -13.92 9.70
N GLU A 133 16.18 -14.00 8.41
CA GLU A 133 17.12 -13.82 7.32
C GLU A 133 17.66 -12.39 7.24
N LEU A 134 16.87 -11.41 7.68
CA LEU A 134 17.25 -9.99 7.73
C LEU A 134 17.69 -9.57 9.13
N HIS A 135 17.03 -10.10 10.15
CA HIS A 135 17.18 -9.72 11.55
C HIS A 135 17.41 -10.97 12.43
N PRO A 136 18.67 -11.45 12.57
CA PRO A 136 18.97 -12.71 13.25
C PRO A 136 18.50 -12.79 14.70
N ASN A 137 18.44 -11.64 15.40
CA ASN A 137 18.02 -11.56 16.80
C ASN A 137 16.52 -11.34 16.97
N ALA A 138 15.76 -11.10 15.89
CA ALA A 138 14.34 -10.76 15.97
C ALA A 138 13.50 -11.89 16.57
N GLU A 139 13.84 -13.15 16.28
CA GLU A 139 13.14 -14.29 16.87
C GLU A 139 13.31 -14.35 18.39
N VAL A 140 14.54 -14.16 18.88
CA VAL A 140 14.81 -14.22 20.32
C VAL A 140 14.12 -13.06 21.04
N ALA A 141 14.13 -11.87 20.43
CA ALA A 141 13.41 -10.70 20.95
C ALA A 141 11.88 -10.95 21.02
N ALA A 142 11.29 -11.50 19.96
CA ALA A 142 9.89 -11.88 19.91
C ALA A 142 9.52 -12.91 20.98
N GLN A 143 10.33 -13.97 21.12
CA GLN A 143 10.13 -14.97 22.17
C GLN A 143 10.19 -14.36 23.57
N ALA A 144 11.14 -13.45 23.82
CA ALA A 144 11.25 -12.78 25.10
C ALA A 144 10.03 -11.87 25.37
N ALA A 145 9.57 -11.11 24.37
CA ALA A 145 8.38 -10.27 24.49
C ALA A 145 7.14 -11.12 24.81
N LEU A 146 6.95 -12.24 24.11
CA LEU A 146 5.86 -13.17 24.37
C LEU A 146 5.94 -13.78 25.78
N CYS A 147 7.14 -14.11 26.28
CA CYS A 147 7.32 -14.58 27.66
C CYS A 147 6.88 -13.53 28.67
N VAL A 148 7.21 -12.25 28.46
CA VAL A 148 6.74 -11.15 29.33
C VAL A 148 5.22 -11.01 29.24
N TRP A 149 4.63 -11.07 28.04
CA TRP A 149 3.17 -11.07 27.92
C TRP A 149 2.52 -12.18 28.76
N ASN A 150 2.95 -13.42 28.58
CA ASN A 150 2.34 -14.59 29.22
C ASN A 150 2.50 -14.59 30.75
N ASN A 151 3.64 -14.13 31.27
CA ASN A 151 3.97 -14.23 32.70
C ASN A 151 3.54 -13.00 33.49
N ASP A 152 3.58 -11.85 32.84
CA ASP A 152 3.65 -10.54 33.49
C ASP A 152 2.56 -9.58 32.99
N GLY A 153 1.84 -9.95 31.92
CA GLY A 153 0.67 -9.26 31.40
C GLY A 153 0.99 -8.01 30.57
N GLN A 154 -0.08 -7.32 30.18
CA GLN A 154 -0.05 -6.25 29.18
C GLN A 154 0.83 -5.06 29.55
N GLU A 155 0.75 -4.59 30.80
CA GLU A 155 1.50 -3.42 31.24
C GLU A 155 3.01 -3.65 31.14
N LYS A 156 3.47 -4.82 31.59
CA LYS A 156 4.89 -5.19 31.55
C LYS A 156 5.35 -5.54 30.14
N TYR A 157 4.49 -6.17 29.34
CA TYR A 157 4.76 -6.39 27.92
C TYR A 157 5.10 -5.08 27.22
N TRP A 158 4.27 -4.03 27.36
CA TRP A 158 4.49 -2.76 26.65
C TRP A 158 5.78 -2.07 27.08
N LYS A 159 6.09 -2.09 28.38
CA LYS A 159 7.38 -1.59 28.88
C LYS A 159 8.55 -2.32 28.24
N TYR A 160 8.47 -3.65 28.11
CA TYR A 160 9.54 -4.45 27.52
C TYR A 160 9.61 -4.33 25.99
N HIS A 161 8.47 -4.31 25.32
CA HIS A 161 8.31 -4.11 23.88
C HIS A 161 8.97 -2.79 23.45
N ASP A 162 8.70 -1.70 24.17
CA ASP A 162 9.26 -0.39 23.84
C ASP A 162 10.77 -0.35 24.08
N LEU A 163 11.26 -1.09 25.08
CA LEU A 163 12.70 -1.25 25.34
C LEU A 163 13.41 -2.05 24.24
N LEU A 164 12.78 -3.07 23.67
CA LEU A 164 13.34 -3.82 22.54
C LEU A 164 13.54 -2.94 21.30
N PHE A 165 12.73 -1.89 21.17
CA PHE A 165 12.84 -0.90 20.10
C PHE A 165 13.70 0.31 20.46
N ALA A 166 14.19 0.47 21.70
CA ALA A 166 14.91 1.66 22.14
C ALA A 166 16.23 1.91 21.37
#